data_AF-A0A963SRG5-F1
#
_entry.id   AF-A0A963SRG5-F1
#
_cell.length_a   1.000
_cell.length_b   1.000
_cell.length_c   1.000
_cell.angle_alpha   90.00
_cell.angle_beta   90.00
_cell.angle_gamma   90.00
#
_symmetry.space_group_name_H-M   'P 1'
#
loop_
_entity.id
_entity.type
_entity.pdbx_description
1 polymer ?
#
loop_
_entity_poly.entity_id
_entity_poly.type
_entity_poly.pdbx_seq_one_letter_code
_entity_poly.pdbx_strand_id
1 'polypeptide(L)' 'MELLRYTRDMYGQETLQGISWDLLPVFAGVAALVIIAHFTYRLMTDKKK' A
#
# COMPACT_ATOMS: atom_id res chain seq x y z
N MET A 1 -1.54 6.34 -10.26
CA MET A 1 -1.31 5.02 -9.66
C MET A 1 -1.27 3.98 -10.77
N GLU A 2 -0.11 3.81 -11.38
CA GLU A 2 0.11 2.64 -12.24
C GLU A 2 0.33 1.44 -11.33
N LEU A 3 -0.44 0.37 -11.51
CA LEU A 3 -0.29 -0.85 -10.70
C LEU A 3 1.00 -1.60 -11.09
N LEU A 4 1.29 -1.58 -12.37
CA LEU A 4 2.36 -2.31 -13.01
C LEU A 4 3.36 -1.30 -13.56
N ARG A 5 4.65 -1.58 -13.35
CA ARG A 5 5.75 -0.77 -13.87
C ARG A 5 6.22 -1.36 -15.18
N TYR A 6 6.16 -0.54 -16.23
CA TYR A 6 6.70 -0.87 -17.55
C TYR A 6 7.97 -0.06 -17.81
N THR A 7 8.95 -0.67 -18.47
CA THR A 7 10.11 0.04 -19.02
C THR A 7 10.18 -0.19 -20.51
N ARG A 8 10.79 0.74 -21.25
CA ARG A 8 10.92 0.66 -22.70
C ARG A 8 12.38 0.65 -23.09
N ASP A 9 12.77 -0.33 -23.90
CA ASP A 9 14.14 -0.41 -24.41
C ASP A 9 14.36 0.53 -25.61
N MET A 10 15.62 0.61 -26.08
CA MET A 10 15.97 1.45 -27.24
C MET A 10 15.35 0.99 -28.57
N TYR A 11 14.83 -0.23 -28.62
CA TYR A 11 14.14 -0.78 -29.80
C TYR A 11 12.62 -0.64 -29.70
N GLY A 12 12.14 0.01 -28.64
CA GLY A 12 10.74 0.31 -28.43
C GLY A 12 9.92 -0.85 -27.85
N GLN A 13 10.53 -1.96 -27.43
CA GLN A 13 9.84 -3.04 -26.72
C GLN A 13 9.55 -2.64 -25.27
N GLU A 14 8.31 -2.87 -24.85
CA GLU A 14 7.87 -2.67 -23.48
C GLU A 14 8.08 -3.96 -22.69
N THR A 15 8.79 -3.87 -21.57
CA THR A 15 9.01 -5.00 -20.66
C THR A 15 8.40 -4.70 -19.29
N LEU A 16 7.68 -5.69 -18.76
CA LEU A 16 7.06 -5.63 -17.44
C LEU A 16 8.17 -5.78 -16.38
N GLN A 17 8.45 -4.71 -15.63
CA GLN A 17 9.44 -4.73 -14.54
C GLN A 17 8.85 -5.20 -13.20
N GLY A 18 7.53 -5.28 -13.07
CA GLY A 18 6.84 -5.77 -11.87
C GLY A 18 5.84 -4.77 -11.29
N ILE A 19 5.68 -4.80 -9.97
CA ILE A 19 4.75 -3.92 -9.24
C ILE A 19 5.35 -2.52 -9.13
N SER A 20 4.50 -1.51 -9.29
CA SER A 20 4.91 -0.12 -9.13
C SER A 20 5.20 0.24 -7.67
N TRP A 21 6.28 0.98 -7.45
CA TRP A 21 6.65 1.52 -6.14
C TRP A 21 5.68 2.61 -5.65
N ASP A 22 4.88 3.17 -6.56
CA ASP A 22 3.87 4.19 -6.26
C ASP A 22 2.72 3.64 -5.37
N LEU A 23 2.56 2.31 -5.32
CA LEU A 23 1.59 1.64 -4.46
C LEU A 23 2.03 1.53 -3.00
N LEU A 24 3.33 1.63 -2.70
CA LEU A 24 3.85 1.46 -1.34
C LEU A 24 3.24 2.43 -0.33
N PRO A 25 3.14 3.75 -0.61
CA PRO A 25 2.48 4.69 0.29
C PRO A 25 1.01 4.32 0.57
N VAL A 26 0.30 3.78 -0.43
CA VAL A 26 -1.09 3.34 -0.27
C VAL A 26 -1.17 2.17 0.70
N PHE A 27 -0.37 1.13 0.48
CA PHE A 27 -0.34 -0.03 1.38
C PHE A 27 0.12 0.34 2.80
N ALA A 28 1.12 1.21 2.93
CA ALA A 28 1.56 1.73 4.22
C ALA A 28 0.45 2.50 4.94
N GLY A 29 -0.28 3.37 4.22
CA GLY A 29 -1.41 4.12 4.76
C GLY A 29 -2.56 3.21 5.23
N VAL A 30 -2.90 2.18 4.44
CA VAL A 30 -3.92 1.19 4.81
C VAL A 30 -3.50 0.42 6.06
N ALA A 31 -2.25 -0.05 6.13
CA ALA A 31 -1.73 -0.75 7.30
C ALA A 31 -1.77 0.14 8.55
N ALA A 32 -1.34 1.41 8.43
CA ALA A 32 -1.40 2.36 9.52
C ALA A 32 -2.84 2.61 10.01
N LEU A 33 -3.81 2.77 9.09
CA LEU A 33 -5.22 2.92 9.44
C LEU A 33 -5.77 1.72 10.18
N VAL A 34 -5.43 0.49 9.76
CA VAL A 34 -5.86 -0.74 10.43
C VAL A 34 -5.30 -0.80 11.85
N ILE A 35 -4.02 -0.46 12.03
CA ILE A 35 -3.38 -0.43 13.35
C ILE A 35 -4.08 0.59 14.25
N ILE A 36 -4.27 1.83 13.78
CA ILE A 36 -4.93 2.89 14.56
C ILE A 36 -6.35 2.45 14.93
N ALA A 37 -7.14 1.96 13.97
CA ALA A 37 -8.49 1.49 14.22
C ALA A 37 -8.54 0.37 15.26
N HIS A 38 -7.63 -0.62 15.16
CA HIS A 38 -7.53 -1.71 16.12
C HIS A 38 -7.17 -1.20 17.52
N PHE A 39 -6.21 -0.29 17.63
CA PHE A 39 -5.82 0.31 18.90
C PHE A 39 -6.95 1.14 19.52
N THR A 40 -7.63 1.98 18.73
CA THR A 40 -8.78 2.77 19.21
C THR A 40 -9.91 1.86 19.68
N TYR A 41 -10.24 0.82 18.89
CA TYR A 41 -11.24 -0.18 19.27
C TYR A 41 -10.88 -0.83 20.59
N ARG A 42 -9.64 -1.34 20.72
CA ARG A 42 -9.16 -1.99 21.94
C ARG A 42 -9.22 -1.07 23.16
N LEU A 43 -8.76 0.17 23.03
CA LEU A 43 -8.80 1.17 24.09
C LEU A 43 -10.24 1.44 24.56
N MET A 44 -11.19 1.56 23.62
CA MET A 44 -12.59 1.77 23.94
C MET A 44 -13.25 0.56 24.60
N THR A 45 -12.88 -0.66 24.19
CA THR A 45 -13.40 -1.88 24.80
C THR A 45 -12.79 -2.17 26.17
N ASP A 46 -11.50 -1.91 26.38
CA ASP A 46 -10.85 -2.08 27.69
C ASP A 46 -11.42 -1.09 28.73
N LYS A 47 -11.80 0.12 28.32
CA LYS A 47 -12.47 1.09 29.21
C LYS A 47 -13.92 0.73 29.60
N LYS A 48 -14.56 -0.21 28.88
CA LYS A 48 -15.92 -0.65 29.18
C LYS A 48 -15.98 -1.86 30.13
N LYS A 49 -14.83 -2.46 30.46
CA LYS A 49 -14.70 -3.46 31.53
C LYS A 49 -14.37 -2.77 32.84
#